data_AF-A0A1F8V738-F1
#
_entry.id   AF-A0A1F8V738-F1
#
_cell.length_a   1.000
_cell.length_b   1.000
_cell.length_c   1.000
_cell.angle_alpha   90.00
_cell.angle_beta   90.00
_cell.angle_gamma   90.00
#
_symmetry.space_group_name_H-M   'P 1'
#
loop_
_entity.id
_entity.type
_entity.pdbx_description
1 polymer ?
#
loop_
_entity_poly.entity_id
_entity_poly.type
_entity_poly.pdbx_seq_one_letter_code
_entity_poly.pdbx_strand_id
1 'polypeptide(L)'
;MNRVKHRYLETMGIEVWSLRVPRQTAFYGYTLYRHQKPVGWLLADADLRDTEENTLVEAIVKAMQMPYTGGLCTHVQAMELLNSPVRIGIILGEKAWQQWGPSGGTVATQRGQVHTDHHRSMIVSYAPSQLLADKKLKAAVWQDVQMALRQMSF
;
A
#
# COMPACT_ATOMS: atom_id res chain seq x y z
N MET A 1 -17.28 16.97 -16.37
CA MET A 1 -17.88 16.68 -17.69
C MET A 1 -19.08 17.62 -17.88
N ASN A 2 -19.21 18.29 -19.03
CA ASN A 2 -20.15 19.40 -19.23
C ASN A 2 -21.61 18.88 -19.34
N ARG A 3 -22.57 19.45 -18.59
CA ARG A 3 -23.96 18.95 -18.42
C ARG A 3 -24.72 18.70 -19.74
N VAL A 4 -24.42 19.50 -20.77
CA VAL A 4 -25.05 19.40 -22.10
C VAL A 4 -24.71 18.08 -22.80
N LYS A 5 -23.49 17.55 -22.63
CA LYS A 5 -23.08 16.27 -23.25
C LYS A 5 -23.78 15.06 -22.64
N HIS A 6 -24.11 15.11 -21.35
CA HIS A 6 -24.76 13.99 -20.65
C HIS A 6 -26.18 13.76 -21.17
N ARG A 7 -26.95 14.83 -21.28
CA ARG A 7 -28.35 14.79 -21.73
C ARG A 7 -28.49 14.30 -23.18
N TYR A 8 -27.53 14.68 -24.03
CA TYR A 8 -27.48 14.21 -25.42
C TYR A 8 -27.29 12.69 -25.52
N LEU A 9 -26.42 12.12 -24.69
CA LEU A 9 -26.13 10.68 -24.69
C LEU A 9 -27.29 9.85 -24.11
N GLU A 10 -27.95 10.33 -23.05
CA GLU A 10 -29.14 9.69 -22.48
C GLU A 10 -30.31 9.65 -23.48
N THR A 11 -30.47 10.71 -24.27
CA THR A 11 -31.54 10.79 -25.30
C THR A 11 -31.33 9.78 -26.44
N MET A 12 -30.08 9.34 -26.66
CA MET A 12 -29.71 8.35 -27.67
C MET A 12 -29.84 6.89 -27.17
N GLY A 13 -30.38 6.68 -25.96
CA GLY A 13 -30.53 5.34 -25.36
C GLY A 13 -29.20 4.71 -24.91
N ILE A 14 -28.13 5.50 -24.86
CA ILE A 14 -26.85 5.07 -24.32
C ILE A 14 -26.91 5.26 -22.81
N GLU A 15 -26.90 4.17 -22.04
CA GLU A 15 -26.62 4.24 -20.61
C GLU A 15 -25.24 4.86 -20.41
N VAL A 16 -25.21 6.15 -20.12
CA VAL A 16 -24.02 6.82 -19.67
C VAL A 16 -23.72 6.23 -18.30
N TRP A 17 -22.72 5.35 -18.24
CA TRP A 17 -22.13 4.94 -16.97
C TRP A 17 -21.71 6.21 -16.25
N SER A 18 -22.58 6.68 -15.34
CA SER A 18 -22.29 7.83 -14.52
C SER A 18 -20.97 7.54 -13.82
N LEU A 19 -20.04 8.49 -13.97
CA LEU A 19 -18.72 8.44 -13.35
C LEU A 19 -18.88 7.93 -11.92
N ARG A 20 -18.38 6.72 -11.68
CA ARG A 20 -18.36 6.09 -10.37
C ARG A 20 -17.81 7.13 -9.39
N VAL A 21 -18.59 7.42 -8.35
CA VAL A 21 -18.20 8.13 -7.12
C VAL A 21 -16.71 7.91 -6.88
N PRO A 22 -15.89 8.94 -6.55
CA PRO A 22 -14.46 8.76 -6.35
C PRO A 22 -14.28 7.59 -5.39
N ARG A 23 -13.77 6.46 -5.91
CA ARG A 23 -13.56 5.24 -5.14
C ARG A 23 -12.73 5.69 -3.94
N GLN A 24 -13.28 5.61 -2.73
CA GLN A 24 -12.52 5.87 -1.52
C GLN A 24 -11.20 5.12 -1.64
N THR A 25 -10.09 5.85 -1.51
CA THR A 25 -8.74 5.28 -1.55
C THR A 25 -8.66 4.25 -0.42
N ALA A 26 -8.36 3.01 -0.78
CA ALA A 26 -8.26 1.89 0.14
C ALA A 26 -6.85 1.35 0.07
N PHE A 27 -6.41 0.77 1.19
CA PHE A 27 -5.07 0.24 1.37
C PHE A 27 -5.16 -1.08 2.12
N TYR A 28 -4.11 -1.87 2.08
CA TYR A 28 -3.94 -2.96 3.04
C TYR A 28 -2.95 -2.50 4.12
N GLY A 29 -3.40 -2.43 5.36
CA GLY A 29 -2.62 -1.96 6.49
C GLY A 29 -2.44 -3.05 7.53
N TYR A 30 -1.20 -3.29 7.95
CA TYR A 30 -0.86 -4.29 8.96
C TYR A 30 0.11 -3.72 10.00
N THR A 31 -0.16 -4.00 11.27
CA THR A 31 0.79 -3.81 12.37
C THR A 31 1.50 -5.13 12.66
N LEU A 32 2.81 -5.10 12.78
CA LEU A 32 3.67 -6.24 13.10
C LEU A 32 4.13 -6.16 14.56
N TYR A 33 4.13 -7.30 15.25
CA TYR A 33 4.43 -7.37 16.67
C TYR A 33 5.61 -8.29 16.98
N ARG A 34 6.30 -8.00 18.07
CA ARG A 34 7.29 -8.88 18.70
C ARG A 34 7.12 -8.79 20.22
N HIS A 35 7.01 -9.93 20.90
CA HIS A 35 6.73 -9.98 22.34
C HIS A 35 5.57 -9.06 22.78
N GLN A 36 4.46 -9.10 22.03
CA GLN A 36 3.25 -8.26 22.23
C GLN A 36 3.44 -6.75 22.05
N LYS A 37 4.63 -6.28 21.65
CA LYS A 37 4.90 -4.87 21.34
C LYS A 37 4.86 -4.65 19.83
N PRO A 38 4.25 -3.57 19.34
CA PRO A 38 4.28 -3.25 17.92
C PRO A 38 5.69 -2.77 17.55
N VAL A 39 6.26 -3.33 16.49
CA VAL A 39 7.66 -3.08 16.06
C VAL A 39 7.77 -2.61 14.62
N GLY A 40 6.73 -2.80 13.81
CA GLY A 40 6.71 -2.37 12.42
C GLY A 40 5.29 -2.25 11.89
N TRP A 41 5.16 -1.63 10.72
CA TRP A 41 3.93 -1.66 9.94
C TRP A 41 4.21 -1.95 8.46
N LEU A 42 3.20 -2.51 7.79
CA LEU A 42 3.17 -2.69 6.34
C LEU A 42 1.94 -1.99 5.80
N LEU A 43 2.11 -1.15 4.79
CA LEU A 43 1.03 -0.49 4.09
C LEU A 43 1.16 -0.79 2.59
N ALA A 44 0.11 -1.28 1.96
CA ALA A 44 0.11 -1.58 0.54
C ALA A 44 -1.04 -0.90 -0.18
N ASP A 45 -0.81 -0.53 -1.43
CA ASP A 45 -1.87 -0.08 -2.34
C ASP A 45 -2.90 -1.20 -2.54
N ALA A 46 -4.19 -0.84 -2.49
CA ALA A 46 -5.28 -1.74 -2.85
C ALA A 46 -5.90 -1.30 -4.20
N ASP A 47 -5.22 -1.68 -5.28
CA ASP A 47 -5.53 -1.26 -6.64
C ASP A 47 -6.66 -2.09 -7.24
N LEU A 48 -6.53 -3.42 -7.14
CA LEU A 48 -7.48 -4.37 -7.71
C LEU A 48 -8.64 -4.63 -6.75
N ARG A 49 -8.36 -4.69 -5.45
CA ARG A 49 -9.31 -4.98 -4.36
C ARG A 49 -10.02 -6.31 -4.54
N ASP A 50 -9.34 -7.26 -5.15
CA ASP A 50 -9.83 -8.61 -5.35
C ASP A 50 -9.18 -9.61 -4.37
N THR A 51 -9.62 -10.86 -4.46
CA THR A 51 -9.15 -11.94 -3.59
C THR A 51 -7.68 -12.27 -3.84
N GLU A 52 -7.18 -12.13 -5.06
CA GLU A 52 -5.79 -12.45 -5.40
C GLU A 52 -4.84 -11.42 -4.80
N GLU A 53 -5.15 -10.13 -4.92
CA GLU A 53 -4.39 -9.04 -4.33
C GLU A 53 -4.35 -9.17 -2.81
N ASN A 54 -5.51 -9.37 -2.18
CA ASN A 54 -5.59 -9.57 -0.72
C ASN A 54 -4.76 -10.78 -0.26
N THR A 55 -4.88 -11.91 -0.98
CA THR A 55 -4.15 -13.15 -0.67
C THR A 55 -2.65 -12.95 -0.81
N LEU A 56 -2.20 -12.20 -1.82
CA LEU A 56 -0.79 -11.89 -2.00
C LEU A 56 -0.24 -11.03 -0.86
N VAL A 57 -0.95 -9.95 -0.46
CA VAL A 57 -0.50 -9.11 0.65
C VAL A 57 -0.45 -9.92 1.95
N GLU A 58 -1.49 -10.72 2.22
CA GLU A 58 -1.51 -11.59 3.40
C GLU A 58 -0.38 -12.62 3.38
N ALA A 59 -0.05 -13.19 2.21
CA ALA A 59 1.09 -14.09 2.06
C ALA A 59 2.44 -13.40 2.34
N ILE A 60 2.61 -12.14 1.92
CA ILE A 60 3.80 -11.35 2.23
C ILE A 60 3.92 -11.14 3.73
N VAL A 61 2.85 -10.69 4.39
CA VAL A 61 2.84 -10.45 5.85
C VAL A 61 3.08 -11.76 6.62
N LYS A 62 2.47 -12.87 6.21
CA LYS A 62 2.74 -14.20 6.79
C LYS A 62 4.20 -14.63 6.62
N ALA A 63 4.80 -14.37 5.46
CA ALA A 63 6.20 -14.69 5.18
C ALA A 63 7.18 -13.90 6.05
N MET A 64 6.76 -12.77 6.64
CA MET A 64 7.56 -12.02 7.61
C MET A 64 7.73 -12.75 8.94
N GLN A 65 6.95 -13.81 9.21
CA GLN A 65 7.04 -14.66 10.41
C GLN A 65 6.91 -13.87 11.73
N MET A 66 6.09 -12.82 11.73
CA MET A 66 5.78 -12.03 12.92
C MET A 66 4.27 -12.08 13.19
N PRO A 67 3.83 -12.10 14.46
CA PRO A 67 2.43 -11.86 14.78
C PRO A 67 1.98 -10.51 14.19
N TYR A 68 0.77 -10.47 13.62
CA TYR A 68 0.25 -9.29 12.95
C TYR A 68 -1.24 -9.08 13.19
N THR A 69 -1.70 -7.85 13.06
CA THR A 69 -3.12 -7.47 12.99
C THR A 69 -3.32 -6.50 11.83
N GLY A 70 -4.46 -6.57 11.15
CA GLY A 70 -4.72 -5.68 10.02
C GLY A 70 -5.55 -6.33 8.91
N GLY A 71 -5.49 -5.72 7.73
CA GLY A 71 -6.26 -6.13 6.56
C GLY A 71 -6.54 -4.95 5.63
N LEU A 72 -7.55 -5.12 4.77
CA LEU A 72 -8.08 -4.02 3.97
C LEU A 72 -8.58 -2.91 4.90
N CYS A 73 -8.10 -1.69 4.70
CA CYS A 73 -8.38 -0.56 5.54
C CYS A 73 -8.76 0.67 4.70
N THR A 74 -9.52 1.55 5.34
CA THR A 74 -9.87 2.87 4.80
C THR A 74 -8.68 3.82 4.92
N HIS A 75 -8.72 4.94 4.20
CA HIS A 75 -7.73 6.01 4.35
C HIS A 75 -7.53 6.46 5.81
N VAL A 76 -8.61 6.59 6.60
CA VAL A 76 -8.52 7.00 8.01
C VAL A 76 -7.74 5.98 8.84
N GLN A 77 -8.04 4.69 8.67
CA GLN A 77 -7.32 3.62 9.36
C GLN A 77 -5.85 3.52 8.91
N ALA A 78 -5.55 3.79 7.64
CA ALA A 78 -4.18 3.89 7.17
C ALA A 78 -3.43 5.06 7.83
N MET A 79 -4.08 6.21 8.02
CA MET A 79 -3.50 7.33 8.78
C MET A 79 -3.24 6.98 10.24
N GLU A 80 -4.16 6.26 10.90
CA GLU A 80 -3.98 5.80 12.28
C GLU A 80 -2.75 4.87 12.41
N LEU A 81 -2.59 3.92 11.48
CA LEU A 81 -1.43 3.05 11.41
C LEU A 81 -0.12 3.84 11.29
N LEU A 82 -0.09 4.80 10.37
CA LEU A 82 1.08 5.64 10.13
C LEU A 82 1.37 6.57 11.31
N ASN A 83 0.36 7.04 12.02
CA ASN A 83 0.52 7.90 13.22
C ASN A 83 0.86 7.14 14.49
N SER A 84 0.94 5.81 14.44
CA SER A 84 1.37 4.99 15.57
C SER A 84 2.78 5.37 16.06
N PRO A 85 3.13 5.05 17.32
CA PRO A 85 4.47 5.29 17.84
C PRO A 85 5.56 4.46 17.14
N VAL A 86 5.16 3.46 16.35
CA VAL A 86 6.08 2.63 15.56
C VAL A 86 6.75 3.46 14.50
N ARG A 87 8.08 3.38 14.47
CA ARG A 87 8.91 4.21 13.58
C ARG A 87 9.37 3.49 12.34
N ILE A 88 9.13 2.19 12.19
CA ILE A 88 9.66 1.41 11.06
C ILE A 88 8.51 0.88 10.23
N GLY A 89 8.57 1.08 8.91
CA GLY A 89 7.53 0.56 8.03
C GLY A 89 7.97 0.32 6.60
N ILE A 90 7.17 -0.48 5.91
CA ILE A 90 7.30 -0.73 4.48
C ILE A 90 6.03 -0.33 3.75
N ILE A 91 6.19 0.38 2.65
CA ILE A 91 5.14 0.80 1.74
C ILE A 91 5.25 -0.02 0.44
N LEU A 92 4.19 -0.74 0.08
CA LEU A 92 4.10 -1.50 -1.17
C LEU A 92 3.17 -0.78 -2.14
N GLY A 93 3.74 0.06 -2.98
CA GLY A 93 3.02 0.77 -4.02
C GLY A 93 3.22 2.28 -4.01
N GLU A 94 2.93 2.86 -5.16
CA GLU A 94 3.25 4.25 -5.46
C GLU A 94 2.22 5.23 -4.91
N LYS A 95 0.95 4.84 -4.78
CA LYS A 95 -0.08 5.75 -4.24
C LYS A 95 0.16 6.01 -2.77
N ALA A 96 0.39 4.96 -1.99
CA ALA A 96 0.76 5.09 -0.58
C ALA A 96 2.08 5.86 -0.41
N TRP A 97 3.07 5.64 -1.28
CA TRP A 97 4.35 6.37 -1.23
C TRP A 97 4.18 7.86 -1.52
N GLN A 98 3.45 8.23 -2.58
CA GLN A 98 3.21 9.62 -2.92
C GLN A 98 2.42 10.35 -1.84
N GLN A 99 1.58 9.63 -1.10
CA GLN A 99 0.70 10.22 -0.11
C GLN A 99 1.35 10.37 1.26
N TRP A 100 2.23 9.44 1.66
CA TRP A 100 2.78 9.39 3.02
C TRP A 100 4.29 9.14 3.09
N GLY A 101 4.94 8.89 1.97
CA GLY A 101 6.40 8.86 1.89
C GLY A 101 7.00 10.25 2.05
N PRO A 102 8.30 10.32 2.37
CA PRO A 102 9.06 11.56 2.31
C PRO A 102 9.05 12.08 0.87
N SER A 103 9.00 13.41 0.73
CA SER A 103 8.67 14.07 -0.53
C SER A 103 9.64 13.70 -1.67
N GLY A 104 9.10 13.06 -2.72
CA GLY A 104 9.73 12.98 -4.04
C GLY A 104 9.92 11.55 -4.59
N GLY A 105 9.95 11.45 -5.92
CA GLY A 105 10.36 10.25 -6.66
C GLY A 105 9.27 9.19 -6.86
N THR A 106 9.60 8.23 -7.71
CA THR A 106 8.77 7.04 -8.00
C THR A 106 9.27 5.83 -7.23
N VAL A 107 8.43 4.81 -7.04
CA VAL A 107 8.84 3.53 -6.42
C VAL A 107 10.10 2.98 -7.09
N ALA A 108 10.17 3.03 -8.43
CA ALA A 108 11.32 2.54 -9.20
C ALA A 108 12.63 3.23 -8.82
N THR A 109 12.58 4.53 -8.51
CA THR A 109 13.76 5.33 -8.12
C THR A 109 14.07 5.28 -6.62
N GLN A 110 13.08 4.95 -5.80
CA GLN A 110 13.18 5.07 -4.34
C GLN A 110 13.31 3.72 -3.62
N ARG A 111 13.02 2.59 -4.27
CA ARG A 111 13.15 1.26 -3.65
C ARG A 111 14.61 0.85 -3.43
N GLY A 112 14.83 -0.19 -2.61
CA GLY A 112 16.18 -0.72 -2.37
C GLY A 112 17.02 0.09 -1.37
N GLN A 113 16.41 1.05 -0.66
CA GLN A 113 17.07 1.86 0.37
C GLN A 113 16.12 2.18 1.53
N VAL A 114 16.70 2.60 2.66
CA VAL A 114 15.95 3.08 3.83
C VAL A 114 15.84 4.59 3.77
N HIS A 115 14.62 5.09 3.89
CA HIS A 115 14.30 6.52 3.95
C HIS A 115 14.05 6.93 5.38
N THR A 116 14.68 8.00 5.83
CA THR A 116 14.46 8.51 7.20
C THR A 116 13.77 9.86 7.16
N ASP A 117 12.62 9.95 7.81
CA ASP A 117 11.85 11.21 7.94
C ASP A 117 11.23 11.33 9.33
N HIS A 118 11.41 12.47 10.00
CA HIS A 118 10.84 12.77 11.31
C HIS A 118 10.86 11.60 12.32
N HIS A 119 12.02 10.93 12.44
CA HIS A 119 12.26 9.74 13.28
C HIS A 119 11.61 8.44 12.81
N ARG A 120 11.11 8.36 11.58
CA ARG A 120 10.62 7.13 10.94
C ARG A 120 11.59 6.62 9.90
N SER A 121 11.79 5.31 9.87
CA SER A 121 12.48 4.58 8.81
C SER A 121 11.45 3.90 7.91
N MET A 122 11.40 4.30 6.65
CA MET A 122 10.47 3.80 5.64
C MET A 122 11.23 3.12 4.51
N ILE A 123 10.71 1.99 4.05
CA ILE A 123 11.15 1.31 2.83
C ILE A 123 9.98 1.36 1.86
N VAL A 124 10.25 1.59 0.58
CA VAL A 124 9.22 1.51 -0.47
C VAL A 124 9.54 0.37 -1.44
N SER A 125 8.51 -0.30 -1.94
CA SER A 125 8.63 -1.33 -2.97
C SER A 125 7.39 -1.36 -3.88
N TYR A 126 7.41 -2.25 -4.87
CA TYR A 126 6.35 -2.39 -5.87
C TYR A 126 5.00 -2.77 -5.24
N ALA A 127 3.93 -2.28 -5.86
CA ALA A 127 2.56 -2.54 -5.44
C ALA A 127 2.17 -4.02 -5.65
N PRO A 128 1.29 -4.60 -4.82
CA PRO A 128 0.80 -5.97 -5.00
C PRO A 128 0.26 -6.26 -6.40
N SER A 129 -0.47 -5.31 -6.98
CA SER A 129 -0.97 -5.36 -8.37
C SER A 129 0.14 -5.57 -9.40
N GLN A 130 1.30 -4.93 -9.20
CA GLN A 130 2.47 -5.09 -10.08
C GLN A 130 3.12 -6.47 -9.90
N LEU A 131 3.16 -7.03 -8.69
CA LEU A 131 3.71 -8.37 -8.44
C LEU A 131 2.83 -9.47 -9.04
N LEU A 132 1.51 -9.25 -9.08
CA LEU A 132 0.57 -10.16 -9.74
C LEU A 132 0.80 -10.14 -11.26
N ALA A 133 1.00 -8.94 -11.83
CA ALA A 133 1.24 -8.77 -13.26
C ALA A 133 2.64 -9.27 -13.70
N ASP A 134 3.69 -9.04 -12.90
CA ASP A 134 5.06 -9.45 -13.20
C ASP A 134 5.73 -10.14 -12.01
N LYS A 135 5.80 -11.48 -12.11
CA LYS A 135 6.43 -12.33 -11.10
C LYS A 135 7.92 -12.06 -10.90
N LYS A 136 8.62 -11.44 -11.86
CA LYS A 136 10.05 -11.10 -11.74
C LYS A 136 10.30 -10.07 -10.64
N LEU A 137 9.29 -9.26 -10.29
CA LEU A 137 9.37 -8.25 -9.23
C LEU A 137 9.40 -8.85 -7.82
N LYS A 138 9.02 -10.14 -7.65
CA LYS A 138 8.95 -10.79 -6.33
C LYS A 138 10.29 -10.81 -5.61
N ALA A 139 11.39 -11.04 -6.33
CA ALA A 139 12.73 -11.06 -5.72
C ALA A 139 13.11 -9.69 -5.16
N ALA A 140 12.84 -8.62 -5.94
CA ALA A 140 13.07 -7.25 -5.54
C ALA A 140 12.24 -6.87 -4.30
N VAL A 141 10.95 -7.21 -4.30
CA VAL A 141 10.06 -6.91 -3.17
C VAL A 141 10.47 -7.69 -1.92
N TRP A 142 10.88 -8.95 -2.07
CA TRP A 142 11.37 -9.72 -0.94
C TRP A 142 12.64 -9.13 -0.33
N GLN A 143 13.58 -8.63 -1.14
CA GLN A 143 14.75 -7.92 -0.64
C GLN A 143 14.36 -6.67 0.17
N ASP A 144 13.37 -5.90 -0.31
CA ASP A 144 12.88 -4.70 0.38
C ASP A 144 12.17 -5.06 1.70
N VAL A 145 11.37 -6.13 1.72
CA VAL A 145 10.76 -6.68 2.94
C VAL A 145 11.81 -7.13 3.94
N GLN A 146 12.86 -7.84 3.50
CA GLN A 146 13.97 -8.26 4.35
C GLN A 146 14.73 -7.07 4.95
N MET A 147 14.89 -5.99 4.18
CA MET A 147 15.48 -4.75 4.67
C MET A 147 14.63 -4.13 5.78
N ALA A 148 13.30 -4.09 5.62
CA ALA A 148 12.38 -3.63 6.66
C ALA A 148 12.47 -4.50 7.94
N LEU A 149 12.49 -5.83 7.79
CA LEU A 149 12.64 -6.77 8.91
C LEU A 149 13.92 -6.57 9.72
N ARG A 150 15.04 -6.24 9.04
CA ARG A 150 16.30 -5.92 9.70
C ARG A 150 16.17 -4.66 10.55
N GLN A 151 15.46 -3.63 10.07
CA GLN A 151 15.21 -2.41 10.84
C GLN A 151 14.36 -2.69 12.09
N MET A 152 13.36 -3.58 12.00
CA MET A 152 12.46 -3.96 13.11
C MET A 152 13.11 -4.85 14.19
N SER A 153 14.37 -5.25 13.98
CA SER A 153 15.08 -6.16 14.88
C SER A 153 16.05 -5.48 15.85
N PHE A 154 16.18 -4.16 15.76
CA PHE A 154 17.02 -3.33 16.63
C PHE A 154 16.22 -2.72 17.78
#